data_AF-A0AAN7TA32-F1
#
_entry.id   AF-A0AAN7TA32-F1
#
_cell.length_a   1.000
_cell.length_b   1.000
_cell.length_c   1.000
_cell.angle_alpha   90.00
_cell.angle_beta   90.00
_cell.angle_gamma   90.00
#
_symmetry.space_group_name_H-M   'P 1'
#
loop_
_entity.id
_entity.type
_entity.pdbx_description
1 polymer ?
#
loop_
_entity_poly.entity_id
_entity_poly.type
_entity_poly.pdbx_seq_one_letter_code
_entity_poly.pdbx_strand_id
1 'polypeptide(L)'
;MPRSRLTAVEERTGRCVELINNEHDAPGRFDDQPASPLFSTLPPEIRDIIWGFATAPYEDETKKFAETAYYYRPGRTASLKTETALLLTCRRVWLEANAMPMLQAEHSYYYRREAPDRRDPKWTANLTVQNRANFGHLHLFVQMCNIENLTAEPGKLRKYFLFTPAIAGDFQPRVFHCTVRHTDWWYWENDDPIYLHESWVQAMLNSPDLRSTQVFKLELETLDYKTDQLEPIVERIKALVSEEKATHIVDGQAVTTKFVLSDRQDSYTWQGPTNIDGKIFTRYDGKDRLIYHVVTLTWKLTFPSLPRAFVPQLRRAPRIPKNKTPDSPNLTAFYFAAHLPHLYHATTDRQFLSKRKRLEHPDGTTWHISDVTKASWHHRWIMLLAMQRCAEELQSVTERQAALEHENRRGLFEEEIQKSLRRQYADQWVAEGSLLRFVE
;
A
#
# COMPACT_ATOMS: atom_id res chain seq x y z
N MET A 1 -22.05 -13.93 2.73
CA MET A 1 -20.74 -14.11 3.42
C MET A 1 -21.01 -14.87 4.71
N PRO A 2 -20.29 -15.97 5.02
CA PRO A 2 -20.46 -16.65 6.31
C PRO A 2 -20.06 -15.68 7.44
N ARG A 3 -20.90 -15.60 8.48
CA ARG A 3 -20.68 -14.72 9.65
C ARG A 3 -19.41 -15.14 10.40
N SER A 4 -18.66 -14.16 10.92
CA SER A 4 -17.51 -14.47 11.76
C SER A 4 -17.98 -15.03 13.11
N ARG A 5 -17.24 -15.99 13.67
CA ARG A 5 -17.52 -16.54 15.00
C ARG A 5 -17.46 -15.47 16.09
N LEU A 6 -16.62 -14.44 15.93
CA LEU A 6 -16.54 -13.33 16.88
C LEU A 6 -17.85 -12.54 16.95
N THR A 7 -18.40 -12.20 15.79
CA THR A 7 -19.67 -11.44 15.70
C THR A 7 -20.81 -12.18 16.38
N ALA A 8 -20.88 -13.50 16.21
CA ALA A 8 -21.88 -14.33 16.90
C ALA A 8 -21.68 -14.37 18.43
N VAL A 9 -20.44 -14.29 18.93
CA VAL A 9 -20.14 -14.24 20.36
C VAL A 9 -20.43 -12.85 20.94
N GLU A 10 -20.10 -11.78 20.23
CA GLU A 10 -20.38 -10.39 20.63
C GLU A 10 -21.88 -10.15 20.74
N GLU A 11 -22.66 -10.58 19.74
CA GLU A 11 -24.13 -10.51 19.76
C GLU A 11 -24.72 -11.32 20.93
N ARG A 12 -24.20 -12.54 21.17
CA ARG A 12 -24.68 -13.41 22.26
C ARG A 12 -24.35 -12.86 23.64
N THR A 13 -23.21 -12.19 23.78
CA THR A 13 -22.72 -11.70 25.08
C THR A 13 -23.08 -10.25 25.34
N GLY A 14 -23.51 -9.50 24.32
CA GLY A 14 -23.75 -8.07 24.39
C GLY A 14 -22.50 -7.25 24.70
N ARG A 15 -21.30 -7.85 24.63
CA ARG A 15 -20.02 -7.22 24.93
C ARG A 15 -19.11 -7.31 23.73
N CYS A 16 -18.44 -6.20 23.42
CA CYS A 16 -17.32 -6.22 22.50
C CYS A 16 -16.22 -7.09 23.11
N VAL A 17 -15.89 -8.21 22.46
CA VAL A 17 -14.83 -9.10 22.96
C VAL A 17 -13.54 -8.62 22.34
N GLU A 18 -12.82 -7.77 23.09
CA GLU A 18 -11.52 -7.31 22.66
C GLU A 18 -10.54 -8.49 22.60
N LEU A 19 -10.10 -8.83 21.39
CA LEU A 19 -9.02 -9.76 21.18
C LEU A 19 -7.73 -9.10 21.68
N ILE A 20 -7.22 -9.58 22.81
CA ILE A 20 -5.90 -9.20 23.25
C ILE A 20 -4.88 -9.80 22.29
N ASN A 21 -4.03 -8.97 21.73
CA ASN A 21 -3.13 -9.36 20.65
C ASN A 21 -1.65 -9.37 21.05
N ASN A 22 -1.36 -9.07 22.32
CA ASN A 22 -0.03 -8.92 22.89
C ASN A 22 0.04 -9.68 24.24
N GLU A 23 1.16 -10.36 24.47
CA GLU A 23 1.47 -11.08 25.72
C GLU A 23 1.38 -10.15 26.94
N HIS A 24 1.90 -8.93 26.83
CA HIS A 24 1.91 -7.93 27.91
C HIS A 24 0.51 -7.58 28.42
N ASP A 25 -0.48 -7.60 27.53
CA ASP A 25 -1.87 -7.21 27.85
C ASP A 25 -2.72 -8.44 28.23
N ALA A 26 -2.13 -9.64 28.26
CA ALA A 26 -2.79 -10.92 28.54
C ALA A 26 -2.32 -11.62 29.83
N PRO A 27 -1.90 -10.95 30.93
CA PRO A 27 -1.37 -11.65 32.10
C PRO A 27 -2.44 -12.58 32.70
N GLY A 28 -2.06 -13.84 32.94
CA GLY A 28 -2.95 -14.87 33.48
C GLY A 28 -4.09 -15.29 32.54
N ARG A 29 -4.08 -14.86 31.27
CA ARG A 29 -5.10 -15.22 30.26
C ARG A 29 -4.63 -16.30 29.29
N PHE A 30 -3.45 -16.86 29.52
CA PHE A 30 -2.90 -17.98 28.76
C PHE A 30 -2.05 -18.85 29.69
N ASP A 31 -1.84 -20.10 29.29
CA ASP A 31 -0.94 -21.05 29.96
C ASP A 31 0.50 -20.77 29.49
N ASP A 32 1.43 -20.58 30.43
CA ASP A 32 2.85 -20.29 30.16
C ASP A 32 3.59 -21.47 29.51
N GLN A 33 2.97 -22.63 29.38
CA GLN A 33 3.55 -23.83 28.78
C GLN A 33 4.91 -24.23 29.40
N PRO A 34 5.07 -24.25 30.74
CA PRO A 34 6.37 -24.52 31.37
C PRO A 34 6.90 -25.94 31.09
N ALA A 35 6.03 -26.86 30.68
CA ALA A 35 6.41 -28.22 30.27
C ALA A 35 7.03 -28.27 28.85
N SER A 36 6.87 -27.23 28.04
CA SER A 36 7.41 -27.18 26.68
C SER A 36 8.85 -26.64 26.70
N PRO A 37 9.86 -27.38 26.20
CA PRO A 37 11.23 -26.89 26.08
C PRO A 37 11.33 -25.58 25.29
N LEU A 38 10.41 -25.37 24.36
CA LEU A 38 10.30 -24.14 23.59
C LEU A 38 10.16 -22.91 24.49
N PHE A 39 9.35 -23.01 25.55
CA PHE A 39 9.06 -21.89 26.45
C PHE A 39 9.86 -21.92 27.75
N SER A 40 10.29 -23.10 28.20
CA SER A 40 11.06 -23.26 29.44
C SER A 40 12.58 -23.13 29.24
N THR A 41 13.07 -23.38 28.03
CA THR A 41 14.51 -23.38 27.72
C THR A 41 14.91 -22.24 26.80
N LEU A 42 14.14 -21.96 25.74
CA LEU A 42 14.53 -20.95 24.77
C LEU A 42 14.09 -19.55 25.21
N PRO A 43 14.97 -18.53 25.12
CA PRO A 43 14.58 -17.16 25.40
C PRO A 43 13.72 -16.59 24.26
N PRO A 44 12.93 -15.52 24.52
CA PRO A 44 12.02 -14.94 23.54
C PRO A 44 12.67 -14.59 22.20
N GLU A 45 13.90 -14.10 22.20
CA GLU A 45 14.62 -13.69 20.98
C GLU A 45 14.87 -14.86 20.03
N ILE A 46 15.13 -16.06 20.58
CA ILE A 46 15.31 -17.27 19.78
C ILE A 46 13.96 -17.77 19.29
N ARG A 47 12.91 -17.67 20.11
CA ARG A 47 11.55 -18.02 19.69
C ARG A 47 11.08 -17.12 18.55
N ASP A 48 11.35 -15.82 18.60
CA ASP A 48 11.04 -14.88 17.53
C ASP A 48 11.69 -15.27 16.20
N ILE A 49 12.92 -15.77 16.22
CA ILE A 49 13.59 -16.30 15.03
C ILE A 49 12.87 -17.56 14.52
N ILE A 50 12.51 -18.49 15.41
CA ILE A 50 11.78 -19.71 15.06
C ILE A 50 10.42 -19.36 14.43
N TRP A 51 9.67 -18.46 15.06
CA TRP A 51 8.41 -17.94 14.56
C TRP A 51 8.60 -17.32 13.18
N GLY A 52 9.62 -16.48 13.03
CA GLY A 52 9.95 -15.85 11.76
C GLY A 52 10.22 -16.85 10.64
N PHE A 53 10.95 -17.94 10.89
CA PHE A 53 11.15 -18.98 9.89
C PHE A 53 9.90 -19.81 9.63
N ALA A 54 9.17 -20.18 10.68
CA ALA A 54 7.97 -21.01 10.58
C ALA A 54 6.81 -20.31 9.83
N THR A 55 6.73 -18.98 9.89
CA THR A 55 5.72 -18.17 9.21
C THR A 55 6.24 -17.43 7.98
N ALA A 56 7.47 -17.70 7.55
CA ALA A 56 8.01 -17.09 6.34
C ALA A 56 7.18 -17.51 5.11
N PRO A 57 6.88 -16.57 4.18
CA PRO A 57 6.25 -16.94 2.93
C PRO A 57 7.20 -17.76 2.04
N TYR A 58 6.65 -18.74 1.34
CA TYR A 58 7.37 -19.57 0.36
C TYR A 58 6.50 -19.86 -0.87
N GLU A 59 7.11 -20.34 -1.94
CA GLU A 59 6.43 -20.69 -3.19
C GLU A 59 5.60 -21.97 -3.05
N ASP A 60 4.30 -21.89 -3.31
CA ASP A 60 3.38 -23.03 -3.28
C ASP A 60 3.58 -23.91 -4.52
N GLU A 61 4.24 -25.06 -4.36
CA GLU A 61 4.53 -25.99 -5.45
C GLU A 61 3.27 -26.49 -6.18
N THR A 62 2.10 -26.41 -5.55
CA THR A 62 0.82 -26.81 -6.16
C THR A 62 0.21 -25.72 -7.06
N LYS A 63 0.75 -24.51 -7.03
CA LYS A 63 0.27 -23.33 -7.75
C LYS A 63 1.37 -22.63 -8.54
N LYS A 64 2.16 -23.45 -9.25
CA LYS A 64 3.20 -22.96 -10.16
C LYS A 64 2.60 -22.13 -11.28
N PHE A 65 3.29 -21.07 -11.62
CA PHE A 65 2.99 -20.26 -12.79
C PHE A 65 3.59 -20.90 -14.03
N ALA A 66 2.97 -20.65 -15.18
CA ALA A 66 3.58 -21.04 -16.45
C ALA A 66 4.87 -20.23 -16.66
N GLU A 67 5.96 -20.86 -17.09
CA GLU A 67 7.23 -20.17 -17.33
C GLU A 67 7.10 -19.03 -18.35
N THR A 68 6.15 -19.17 -19.27
CA THR A 68 5.86 -18.19 -20.32
C THR A 68 4.98 -17.03 -19.84
N ALA A 69 4.48 -17.03 -18.61
CA ALA A 69 3.55 -16.02 -18.13
C ALA A 69 4.25 -14.67 -17.91
N TYR A 70 3.56 -13.54 -18.16
CA TYR A 70 4.12 -12.18 -17.91
C TYR A 70 4.67 -11.94 -16.50
N TYR A 71 4.20 -12.68 -15.51
CA TYR A 71 4.54 -12.52 -14.10
C TYR A 71 5.51 -13.59 -13.59
N TYR A 72 5.91 -14.55 -14.44
CA TYR A 72 6.90 -15.54 -14.08
C TYR A 72 8.28 -14.92 -13.98
N ARG A 73 8.96 -15.10 -12.84
CA ARG A 73 10.32 -14.63 -12.61
C ARG A 73 10.96 -15.30 -11.39
N PRO A 74 12.29 -15.21 -11.21
CA PRO A 74 12.95 -15.72 -10.02
C PRO A 74 12.34 -15.14 -8.73
N GLY A 75 12.13 -16.02 -7.74
CA GLY A 75 11.46 -15.67 -6.48
C GLY A 75 9.93 -15.49 -6.59
N ARG A 76 9.37 -15.62 -7.79
CA ARG A 76 7.93 -15.69 -8.07
C ARG A 76 7.63 -16.65 -9.23
N THR A 77 8.03 -17.89 -9.05
CA THR A 77 7.70 -19.00 -9.96
C THR A 77 6.36 -19.66 -9.62
N ALA A 78 5.81 -19.36 -8.44
CA ALA A 78 4.51 -19.82 -7.97
C ALA A 78 3.84 -18.80 -7.06
N SER A 79 2.57 -19.06 -6.72
CA SER A 79 1.86 -18.27 -5.70
C SER A 79 2.56 -18.37 -4.35
N LEU A 80 2.69 -17.27 -3.62
CA LEU A 80 3.25 -17.33 -2.26
C LEU A 80 2.21 -17.82 -1.25
N LYS A 81 2.66 -18.69 -0.35
CA LYS A 81 1.90 -19.23 0.78
C LYS A 81 2.65 -18.99 2.08
N THR A 82 1.91 -18.69 3.14
CA THR A 82 2.41 -18.66 4.52
C THR A 82 1.64 -19.69 5.32
N GLU A 83 2.36 -20.56 6.02
CA GLU A 83 1.73 -21.52 6.93
C GLU A 83 1.37 -20.83 8.26
N THR A 84 0.10 -20.98 8.66
CA THR A 84 -0.43 -20.38 9.89
C THR A 84 -0.91 -21.43 10.90
N ALA A 85 -0.71 -22.72 10.60
CA ALA A 85 -1.09 -23.82 11.48
C ALA A 85 -0.44 -23.70 12.87
N LEU A 86 0.81 -23.20 12.92
CA LEU A 86 1.52 -22.92 14.17
C LEU A 86 0.70 -22.02 15.11
N LEU A 87 0.03 -21.00 14.57
CA LEU A 87 -0.78 -20.05 15.35
C LEU A 87 -2.01 -20.70 16.00
N LEU A 88 -2.37 -21.91 15.58
CA LEU A 88 -3.48 -22.68 16.14
C LEU A 88 -3.04 -23.64 17.26
N THR A 89 -1.75 -23.70 17.57
CA THR A 89 -1.18 -24.66 18.55
C THR A 89 -1.61 -24.32 19.97
N CYS A 90 -1.31 -23.10 20.44
CA CYS A 90 -1.74 -22.61 21.74
C CYS A 90 -1.78 -21.08 21.77
N ARG A 91 -2.42 -20.52 22.81
CA ARG A 91 -2.59 -19.08 22.96
C ARG A 91 -1.26 -18.33 23.09
N ARG A 92 -0.26 -18.91 23.76
CA ARG A 92 1.07 -18.31 23.92
C ARG A 92 1.79 -18.15 22.58
N VAL A 93 1.85 -19.21 21.77
CA VAL A 93 2.38 -19.16 20.39
C VAL A 93 1.65 -18.11 19.57
N TRP A 94 0.32 -18.06 19.66
CA TRP A 94 -0.46 -17.06 18.95
C TRP A 94 -0.06 -15.64 19.39
N LEU A 95 0.07 -15.36 20.69
CA LEU A 95 0.43 -14.03 21.20
C LEU A 95 1.81 -13.56 20.74
N GLU A 96 2.81 -14.47 20.71
CA GLU A 96 4.16 -14.14 20.25
C GLU A 96 4.25 -14.00 18.71
N ALA A 97 3.53 -14.84 17.94
CA ALA A 97 3.77 -14.98 16.51
C ALA A 97 2.68 -14.41 15.59
N ASN A 98 1.49 -14.04 16.08
CA ASN A 98 0.35 -13.69 15.21
C ASN A 98 0.60 -12.51 14.26
N ALA A 99 1.52 -11.60 14.60
CA ALA A 99 1.89 -10.48 13.74
C ALA A 99 2.76 -10.89 12.54
N MET A 100 3.53 -11.99 12.67
CA MET A 100 4.59 -12.34 11.73
C MET A 100 4.09 -12.68 10.33
N PRO A 101 3.00 -13.45 10.12
CA PRO A 101 2.50 -13.73 8.78
C PRO A 101 2.24 -12.45 7.97
N MET A 102 1.63 -11.43 8.57
CA MET A 102 1.36 -10.16 7.89
C MET A 102 2.63 -9.30 7.71
N LEU A 103 3.54 -9.33 8.69
CA LEU A 103 4.80 -8.57 8.63
C LEU A 103 5.78 -9.11 7.60
N GLN A 104 5.73 -10.42 7.34
CA GLN A 104 6.65 -11.11 6.42
C GLN A 104 6.05 -11.33 5.04
N ALA A 105 4.72 -11.45 4.93
CA ALA A 105 4.08 -11.68 3.65
C ALA A 105 4.34 -10.54 2.66
N GLU A 106 4.61 -10.94 1.42
CA GLU A 106 4.63 -10.05 0.28
C GLU A 106 3.25 -10.06 -0.40
N HIS A 107 2.64 -8.88 -0.44
CA HIS A 107 1.34 -8.64 -1.02
C HIS A 107 1.49 -7.99 -2.39
N SER A 108 1.35 -8.80 -3.44
CA SER A 108 1.53 -8.37 -4.82
C SER A 108 0.30 -7.69 -5.40
N TYR A 109 0.49 -6.52 -5.97
CA TYR A 109 -0.48 -5.78 -6.77
C TYR A 109 0.04 -5.68 -8.19
N TYR A 110 -0.87 -5.78 -9.14
CA TYR A 110 -0.56 -5.73 -10.56
C TYR A 110 -1.41 -4.66 -11.20
N TYR A 111 -0.76 -3.66 -11.78
CA TYR A 111 -1.44 -2.72 -12.64
C TYR A 111 -1.46 -3.29 -14.06
N ARG A 112 -2.42 -4.21 -14.30
CA ARG A 112 -2.54 -5.11 -15.46
C ARG A 112 -1.52 -6.26 -15.45
N ARG A 113 -1.76 -7.26 -16.31
CA ARG A 113 -0.94 -8.50 -16.47
C ARG A 113 -0.74 -9.21 -15.14
N GLU A 114 -1.87 -9.52 -14.53
CA GLU A 114 -1.98 -9.91 -13.15
C GLU A 114 -1.69 -11.40 -12.98
N ALA A 115 -0.96 -11.75 -11.92
CA ALA A 115 -0.82 -13.13 -11.51
C ALA A 115 -2.11 -13.65 -10.84
N PRO A 116 -2.32 -14.98 -10.78
CA PRO A 116 -3.44 -15.59 -10.08
C PRO A 116 -3.54 -15.23 -8.60
N ASP A 117 -2.42 -14.92 -7.95
CA ASP A 117 -2.33 -14.57 -6.51
C ASP A 117 -2.44 -13.07 -6.23
N ARG A 118 -2.81 -12.26 -7.22
CA ARG A 118 -2.96 -10.81 -7.10
C ARG A 118 -3.80 -10.41 -5.88
N ARG A 119 -3.40 -9.29 -5.26
CA ARG A 119 -4.22 -8.55 -4.32
C ARG A 119 -4.95 -7.43 -5.04
N ASP A 120 -6.11 -7.10 -4.52
CA ASP A 120 -6.94 -6.01 -4.99
C ASP A 120 -7.32 -5.09 -3.80
N PRO A 121 -7.84 -3.89 -4.07
CA PRO A 121 -8.14 -2.96 -3.00
C PRO A 121 -9.29 -3.41 -2.10
N LYS A 122 -10.14 -4.32 -2.59
CA LYS A 122 -11.22 -4.92 -1.79
C LYS A 122 -10.63 -5.86 -0.74
N TRP A 123 -9.59 -6.60 -1.08
CA TRP A 123 -8.80 -7.40 -0.13
C TRP A 123 -8.19 -6.50 0.95
N THR A 124 -7.55 -5.38 0.57
CA THR A 124 -6.98 -4.42 1.54
C THR A 124 -8.03 -3.83 2.46
N ALA A 125 -9.19 -3.45 1.91
CA ALA A 125 -10.29 -2.88 2.68
C ALA A 125 -10.82 -3.85 3.76
N ASN A 126 -10.72 -5.15 3.52
CA ASN A 126 -11.13 -6.19 4.47
C ASN A 126 -10.07 -6.52 5.55
N LEU A 127 -8.89 -5.91 5.51
CA LEU A 127 -7.90 -6.10 6.55
C LEU A 127 -8.36 -5.50 7.88
N THR A 128 -8.16 -6.24 8.96
CA THR A 128 -8.36 -5.75 10.33
C THR A 128 -7.38 -4.61 10.63
N VAL A 129 -7.69 -3.78 11.63
CA VAL A 129 -6.80 -2.70 12.08
C VAL A 129 -5.40 -3.25 12.41
N GLN A 130 -5.34 -4.41 13.06
CA GLN A 130 -4.09 -5.08 13.39
C GLN A 130 -3.30 -5.51 12.14
N ASN A 131 -3.96 -6.15 11.16
CA ASN A 131 -3.30 -6.58 9.93
C ASN A 131 -2.82 -5.40 9.08
N ARG A 132 -3.54 -4.28 9.08
CA ARG A 132 -3.09 -3.04 8.44
C ARG A 132 -1.85 -2.47 9.13
N ALA A 133 -1.82 -2.47 10.46
CA ALA A 133 -0.64 -2.03 11.22
C ALA A 133 0.58 -2.93 11.00
N ASN A 134 0.34 -4.23 10.81
CA ASN A 134 1.34 -5.25 10.54
C ASN A 134 1.62 -5.44 9.05
N PHE A 135 1.18 -4.54 8.17
CA PHE A 135 1.37 -4.69 6.73
C PHE A 135 2.86 -4.64 6.38
N GLY A 136 3.42 -5.81 6.08
CA GLY A 136 4.84 -6.01 5.84
C GLY A 136 5.30 -5.43 4.51
N HIS A 137 5.09 -6.18 3.43
CA HIS A 137 5.66 -5.87 2.14
C HIS A 137 4.55 -5.71 1.08
N LEU A 138 4.45 -4.52 0.51
CA LEU A 138 3.62 -4.24 -0.65
C LEU A 138 4.51 -4.27 -1.90
N HIS A 139 4.21 -5.13 -2.85
CA HIS A 139 4.94 -5.20 -4.12
C HIS A 139 4.01 -4.84 -5.28
N LEU A 140 4.24 -3.70 -5.92
CA LEU A 140 3.52 -3.22 -7.09
C LEU A 140 4.30 -3.55 -8.37
N PHE A 141 3.69 -4.34 -9.26
CA PHE A 141 4.11 -4.47 -10.65
C PHE A 141 3.30 -3.49 -11.50
N VAL A 142 3.97 -2.63 -12.26
CA VAL A 142 3.29 -1.51 -12.91
C VAL A 142 3.92 -1.13 -14.24
N GLN A 143 3.06 -0.89 -15.23
CA GLN A 143 3.47 -0.33 -16.52
C GLN A 143 3.78 1.17 -16.40
N MET A 144 4.73 1.65 -17.21
CA MET A 144 5.17 3.05 -17.21
C MET A 144 4.00 4.06 -17.34
N CYS A 145 3.06 3.81 -18.26
CA CYS A 145 1.88 4.66 -18.44
C CYS A 145 1.00 4.79 -17.19
N ASN A 146 0.98 3.75 -16.36
CA ASN A 146 0.14 3.68 -15.19
C ASN A 146 0.83 4.30 -13.97
N ILE A 147 2.13 4.07 -13.79
CA ILE A 147 2.86 4.64 -12.65
C ILE A 147 2.94 6.17 -12.76
N GLU A 148 3.16 6.70 -13.96
CA GLU A 148 3.14 8.14 -14.20
C GLU A 148 1.80 8.75 -13.77
N ASN A 149 0.67 8.13 -14.15
CA ASN A 149 -0.67 8.57 -13.72
C ASN A 149 -0.93 8.38 -12.21
N LEU A 150 -0.45 7.29 -11.60
CA LEU A 150 -0.59 7.04 -10.16
C LEU A 150 0.12 8.08 -9.30
N THR A 151 1.16 8.70 -9.85
CA THR A 151 1.97 9.71 -9.17
C THR A 151 1.65 11.15 -9.59
N ALA A 152 0.76 11.35 -10.57
CA ALA A 152 0.45 12.66 -11.13
C ALA A 152 -0.16 13.63 -10.11
N GLU A 153 -0.85 13.12 -9.09
CA GLU A 153 -1.48 13.91 -8.04
C GLU A 153 -1.34 13.24 -6.66
N PRO A 154 -1.18 14.01 -5.57
CA PRO A 154 -1.18 13.48 -4.22
C PRO A 154 -2.43 12.62 -3.93
N GLY A 155 -2.23 11.45 -3.31
CA GLY A 155 -3.31 10.56 -2.89
C GLY A 155 -3.80 9.58 -3.96
N LYS A 156 -3.45 9.73 -5.25
CA LYS A 156 -3.80 8.74 -6.29
C LYS A 156 -3.17 7.38 -6.01
N LEU A 157 -1.91 7.36 -5.54
CA LEU A 157 -1.23 6.15 -5.11
C LEU A 157 -2.02 5.42 -4.02
N ARG A 158 -2.37 6.11 -2.92
CA ARG A 158 -3.18 5.51 -1.85
C ARG A 158 -4.53 5.00 -2.38
N LYS A 159 -5.22 5.79 -3.20
CA LYS A 159 -6.54 5.42 -3.77
C LYS A 159 -6.49 4.15 -4.62
N TYR A 160 -5.35 3.84 -5.22
CA TYR A 160 -5.18 2.58 -5.96
C TYR A 160 -5.20 1.36 -5.04
N PHE A 161 -4.71 1.46 -3.80
CA PHE A 161 -4.69 0.33 -2.85
C PHE A 161 -5.87 0.30 -1.88
N LEU A 162 -6.50 1.46 -1.66
CA LEU A 162 -7.58 1.65 -0.69
C LEU A 162 -8.65 2.59 -1.26
N PHE A 163 -9.83 2.02 -1.54
CA PHE A 163 -11.00 2.81 -1.94
C PHE A 163 -11.74 3.46 -0.76
N THR A 164 -11.35 3.16 0.48
CA THR A 164 -11.95 3.79 1.66
C THR A 164 -11.47 5.24 1.82
N PRO A 165 -12.26 6.09 2.49
CA PRO A 165 -11.81 7.43 2.89
C PRO A 165 -10.46 7.36 3.62
N ALA A 166 -9.63 8.39 3.42
CA ALA A 166 -8.34 8.48 4.04
C ALA A 166 -8.46 8.69 5.56
N ILE A 167 -7.92 7.74 6.32
CA ILE A 167 -7.78 7.79 7.77
C ILE A 167 -6.28 7.86 8.08
N ALA A 168 -5.90 8.60 9.12
CA ALA A 168 -4.51 8.70 9.54
C ALA A 168 -3.92 7.30 9.79
N GLY A 169 -2.90 6.94 9.02
CA GLY A 169 -2.18 5.68 9.15
C GLY A 169 -2.84 4.45 8.53
N ASP A 170 -3.82 4.62 7.65
CA ASP A 170 -4.46 3.49 6.95
C ASP A 170 -3.62 2.83 5.84
N PHE A 171 -2.64 3.55 5.31
CA PHE A 171 -1.69 3.07 4.31
C PHE A 171 -0.27 3.24 4.83
N GLN A 172 0.28 2.18 5.44
CA GLN A 172 1.60 2.21 6.06
C GLN A 172 2.37 0.90 5.85
N PRO A 173 2.56 0.45 4.59
CA PRO A 173 3.37 -0.74 4.34
C PRO A 173 4.78 -0.53 4.91
N ARG A 174 5.39 -1.55 5.52
CA ARG A 174 6.77 -1.44 6.00
C ARG A 174 7.75 -1.33 4.82
N VAL A 175 7.51 -2.11 3.77
CA VAL A 175 8.26 -2.07 2.51
C VAL A 175 7.30 -1.77 1.38
N PHE A 176 7.62 -0.77 0.57
CA PHE A 176 6.97 -0.52 -0.71
C PHE A 176 7.96 -0.86 -1.82
N HIS A 177 7.64 -1.84 -2.64
CA HIS A 177 8.48 -2.30 -3.75
C HIS A 177 7.74 -2.08 -5.05
N CYS A 178 8.33 -1.29 -5.95
CA CYS A 178 7.81 -1.01 -7.27
C CYS A 178 8.69 -1.69 -8.31
N THR A 179 8.10 -2.48 -9.20
CA THR A 179 8.81 -3.15 -10.29
C THR A 179 8.27 -2.71 -11.64
N VAL A 180 9.19 -2.27 -12.50
CA VAL A 180 8.97 -2.12 -13.95
C VAL A 180 9.69 -3.28 -14.64
N ARG A 181 8.91 -4.27 -15.08
CA ARG A 181 9.42 -5.42 -15.85
C ARG A 181 9.88 -5.00 -17.24
N HIS A 182 10.65 -5.84 -17.94
CA HIS A 182 10.98 -5.60 -19.37
C HIS A 182 9.72 -5.36 -20.21
N THR A 183 8.63 -6.07 -19.88
CA THR A 183 7.37 -5.88 -20.61
C THR A 183 6.61 -4.63 -20.21
N ASP A 184 6.97 -3.95 -19.14
CA ASP A 184 6.21 -2.83 -18.57
C ASP A 184 6.71 -1.46 -19.03
N TRP A 185 7.81 -1.42 -19.80
CA TRP A 185 8.30 -0.22 -20.48
C TRP A 185 7.36 0.25 -21.59
N TRP A 186 7.43 1.54 -21.89
CA TRP A 186 6.74 2.13 -23.03
C TRP A 186 7.12 1.40 -24.32
N TYR A 187 6.11 0.97 -25.09
CA TYR A 187 6.25 0.36 -26.42
C TYR A 187 7.26 -0.78 -26.49
N TRP A 188 7.48 -1.50 -25.39
CA TRP A 188 8.40 -2.62 -25.34
C TRP A 188 8.12 -3.64 -26.46
N GLU A 189 6.85 -3.81 -26.89
CA GLU A 189 6.45 -4.68 -28.00
C GLU A 189 7.16 -4.39 -29.32
N ASN A 190 7.53 -3.13 -29.56
CA ASN A 190 8.14 -2.65 -30.80
C ASN A 190 9.67 -2.60 -30.73
N ASP A 191 10.25 -3.06 -29.62
CA ASP A 191 11.67 -2.89 -29.30
C ASP A 191 12.14 -1.44 -29.17
N ASP A 192 11.22 -0.51 -28.91
CA ASP A 192 11.56 0.90 -28.74
C ASP A 192 12.60 1.12 -27.61
N PRO A 193 13.44 2.17 -27.72
CA PRO A 193 14.39 2.51 -26.66
C PRO A 193 13.70 2.68 -25.31
N ILE A 194 14.32 2.17 -24.24
CA ILE A 194 13.76 2.34 -22.90
C ILE A 194 13.91 3.81 -22.47
N TYR A 195 12.84 4.33 -21.88
CA TYR A 195 12.78 5.69 -21.39
C TYR A 195 11.95 5.75 -20.11
N LEU A 196 12.37 6.61 -19.20
CA LEU A 196 11.71 6.90 -17.94
C LEU A 196 11.91 8.37 -17.62
N HIS A 197 10.81 9.04 -17.28
CA HIS A 197 10.84 10.40 -16.74
C HIS A 197 10.97 10.35 -15.22
N GLU A 198 11.97 11.00 -14.64
CA GLU A 198 12.32 10.85 -13.22
C GLU A 198 11.28 11.46 -12.29
N SER A 199 10.41 12.35 -12.79
CA SER A 199 9.40 13.05 -11.99
C SER A 199 8.48 12.11 -11.21
N TRP A 200 8.09 10.96 -11.76
CA TRP A 200 7.22 10.04 -11.03
C TRP A 200 7.98 9.37 -9.88
N VAL A 201 9.28 9.08 -10.06
CA VAL A 201 10.13 8.55 -8.98
C VAL A 201 10.31 9.61 -7.90
N GLN A 202 10.58 10.86 -8.30
CA GLN A 202 10.66 11.99 -7.38
C GLN A 202 9.33 12.19 -6.61
N ALA A 203 8.19 12.05 -7.29
CA ALA A 203 6.87 12.14 -6.69
C ALA A 203 6.62 11.00 -5.68
N MET A 204 7.10 9.78 -5.95
CA MET A 204 7.07 8.67 -5.00
C MET A 204 7.91 8.97 -3.76
N LEU A 205 9.16 9.41 -3.95
CA LEU A 205 10.04 9.81 -2.85
C LEU A 205 9.44 10.93 -1.99
N ASN A 206 8.69 11.84 -2.61
CA ASN A 206 8.07 12.97 -1.92
C ASN A 206 6.66 12.68 -1.42
N SER A 207 6.07 11.54 -1.77
CA SER A 207 4.67 11.22 -1.52
C SER A 207 4.37 11.20 -0.01
N PRO A 208 3.35 11.94 0.46
CA PRO A 208 2.93 11.88 1.86
C PRO A 208 2.46 10.49 2.27
N ASP A 209 1.93 9.70 1.32
CA ASP A 209 1.38 8.36 1.55
C ASP A 209 2.48 7.34 1.90
N LEU A 210 3.73 7.57 1.47
CA LEU A 210 4.86 6.68 1.74
C LEU A 210 5.74 7.12 2.90
N ARG A 211 5.39 8.22 3.58
CA ARG A 211 6.21 8.73 4.69
C ARG A 211 6.15 7.88 5.96
N SER A 212 5.33 6.83 6.01
CA SER A 212 5.36 5.81 7.08
C SER A 212 6.02 4.49 6.61
N THR A 213 6.49 4.45 5.36
CA THR A 213 7.13 3.29 4.75
C THR A 213 8.61 3.28 5.10
N GLN A 214 9.10 2.21 5.71
CA GLN A 214 10.50 2.12 6.13
C GLN A 214 11.45 2.02 4.94
N VAL A 215 11.07 1.23 3.93
CA VAL A 215 11.91 0.95 2.75
C VAL A 215 11.10 1.15 1.48
N PHE A 216 11.63 1.98 0.58
CA PHE A 216 11.14 2.07 -0.79
C PHE A 216 12.15 1.38 -1.71
N LYS A 217 11.69 0.43 -2.53
CA LYS A 217 12.49 -0.24 -3.55
C LYS A 217 11.94 0.08 -4.93
N LEU A 218 12.82 0.46 -5.84
CA LEU A 218 12.53 0.54 -7.26
C LEU A 218 13.36 -0.49 -7.99
N GLU A 219 12.69 -1.41 -8.66
CA GLU A 219 13.31 -2.43 -9.47
C GLU A 219 12.99 -2.19 -10.95
N LEU A 220 14.06 -2.14 -11.75
CA LEU A 220 14.01 -1.89 -13.18
C LEU A 220 14.62 -3.09 -13.90
N GLU A 221 13.81 -3.78 -14.68
CA GLU A 221 14.22 -4.94 -15.47
C GLU A 221 14.22 -4.59 -16.96
N THR A 222 15.28 -4.96 -17.66
CA THR A 222 15.40 -4.85 -19.11
C THR A 222 16.04 -6.12 -19.67
N LEU A 223 16.23 -6.19 -20.99
CA LEU A 223 17.00 -7.26 -21.63
C LEU A 223 18.47 -6.88 -21.74
N ASP A 224 19.33 -7.89 -21.78
CA ASP A 224 20.79 -7.78 -21.90
C ASP A 224 21.25 -6.80 -22.98
N TYR A 225 20.66 -6.85 -24.17
CA TYR A 225 21.00 -5.95 -25.28
C TYR A 225 20.52 -4.50 -25.11
N LYS A 226 19.86 -4.18 -23.98
CA LYS A 226 19.39 -2.83 -23.62
C LYS A 226 20.00 -2.31 -22.31
N THR A 227 21.00 -2.99 -21.74
CA THR A 227 21.65 -2.54 -20.49
C THR A 227 22.26 -1.15 -20.60
N ASP A 228 22.87 -0.84 -21.73
CA ASP A 228 23.51 0.46 -21.98
C ASP A 228 22.52 1.63 -21.97
N GLN A 229 21.23 1.34 -22.24
CA GLN A 229 20.16 2.33 -22.14
C GLN A 229 19.66 2.50 -20.69
N LEU A 230 19.78 1.46 -19.86
CA LEU A 230 19.30 1.46 -18.48
C LEU A 230 20.25 2.21 -17.55
N GLU A 231 21.55 2.06 -17.74
CA GLU A 231 22.58 2.70 -16.93
C GLU A 231 22.39 4.23 -16.80
N PRO A 232 22.25 5.02 -17.89
CA PRO A 232 22.04 6.46 -17.76
C PRO A 232 20.71 6.82 -17.08
N ILE A 233 19.68 5.96 -17.18
CA ILE A 233 18.42 6.15 -16.43
C ILE A 233 18.67 5.97 -14.94
N VAL A 234 19.37 4.90 -14.56
CA VAL A 234 19.71 4.61 -13.17
C VAL A 234 20.52 5.75 -12.55
N GLU A 235 21.51 6.29 -13.26
CA GLU A 235 22.31 7.41 -12.76
C GLU A 235 21.49 8.68 -12.54
N ARG A 236 20.55 8.99 -13.44
CA ARG A 236 19.62 10.13 -13.24
C ARG A 236 18.70 9.91 -12.04
N ILE A 237 18.24 8.69 -11.79
CA ILE A 237 17.43 8.36 -10.61
C ILE A 237 18.25 8.46 -9.32
N LYS A 238 19.51 8.02 -9.32
CA LYS A 238 20.41 8.12 -8.16
C LYS A 238 20.65 9.57 -7.73
N ALA A 239 20.64 10.50 -8.69
CA ALA A 239 20.79 11.92 -8.43
C ALA A 239 19.55 12.57 -7.76
N LEU A 240 18.42 11.86 -7.67
CA LEU A 240 17.21 12.38 -7.03
C LEU A 240 17.38 12.49 -5.51
N VAL A 241 16.85 13.58 -4.96
CA VAL A 241 16.87 13.85 -3.52
C VAL A 241 15.44 13.91 -3.00
N SER A 242 15.13 13.08 -2.01
CA SER A 242 13.85 13.19 -1.29
C SER A 242 13.80 14.52 -0.54
N GLU A 243 12.67 15.19 -0.63
CA GLU A 243 12.37 16.33 0.25
C GLU A 243 12.40 15.90 1.71
N GLU A 244 12.97 16.77 2.54
CA GLU A 244 12.90 16.69 4.00
C GLU A 244 11.70 17.51 4.48
N LYS A 245 10.70 16.84 5.05
CA LYS A 245 9.45 17.47 5.50
C LYS A 245 9.04 16.98 6.87
N ALA A 246 8.43 17.88 7.65
CA ALA A 246 7.78 17.52 8.91
C ALA A 246 6.59 16.61 8.62
N THR A 247 6.57 15.41 9.20
CA THR A 247 5.59 14.38 8.84
C THR A 247 5.00 13.63 10.03
N HIS A 248 5.74 13.54 11.14
CA HIS A 248 5.28 12.87 12.35
C HIS A 248 5.38 13.78 13.56
N ILE A 249 4.62 13.42 14.61
CA ILE A 249 4.75 13.97 15.95
C ILE A 249 5.41 12.89 16.83
N VAL A 250 6.57 13.20 17.39
CA VAL A 250 7.29 12.35 18.35
C VAL A 250 7.52 13.18 19.60
N ASP A 251 7.12 12.65 20.75
CA ASP A 251 7.22 13.35 22.05
C ASP A 251 6.62 14.77 22.03
N GLY A 252 5.48 14.92 21.33
CA GLY A 252 4.78 16.20 21.19
C GLY A 252 5.40 17.19 20.20
N GLN A 253 6.52 16.84 19.55
CA GLN A 253 7.22 17.70 18.60
C GLN A 253 7.12 17.19 17.17
N ALA A 254 7.04 18.12 16.21
CA ALA A 254 7.09 17.79 14.79
C ALA A 254 8.50 17.35 14.40
N VAL A 255 8.62 16.15 13.81
CA VAL A 255 9.88 15.61 13.32
C VAL A 255 9.88 15.48 11.81
N THR A 256 11.04 15.76 11.21
CA THR A 256 11.22 15.66 9.76
C THR A 256 11.53 14.23 9.35
N THR A 257 11.16 13.89 8.12
CA THR A 257 11.56 12.64 7.48
C THR A 257 12.01 12.87 6.06
N LYS A 258 12.94 12.04 5.60
CA LYS A 258 13.32 11.94 4.20
C LYS A 258 13.74 10.53 3.84
N PHE A 259 13.58 10.17 2.57
CA PHE A 259 14.17 8.96 2.02
C PHE A 259 15.62 9.21 1.66
N VAL A 260 16.52 8.33 2.10
CA VAL A 260 17.95 8.36 1.77
C VAL A 260 18.26 7.13 0.96
N LEU A 261 18.88 7.34 -0.20
CA LEU A 261 19.33 6.25 -1.07
C LEU A 261 20.39 5.43 -0.32
N SER A 262 20.28 4.11 -0.41
CA SER A 262 21.27 3.18 0.09
C SER A 262 22.47 3.16 -0.84
N ASP A 263 23.68 3.20 -0.29
CA ASP A 263 24.94 3.10 -1.07
C ASP A 263 25.01 1.78 -1.86
N ARG A 264 24.39 0.74 -1.33
CA ARG A 264 24.27 -0.55 -2.00
C ARG A 264 23.14 -0.53 -3.04
N GLN A 265 23.55 -0.66 -4.31
CA GLN A 265 22.71 -1.08 -5.42
C GLN A 265 22.80 -2.60 -5.54
N ASP A 266 21.66 -3.27 -5.75
CA ASP A 266 21.63 -4.68 -6.10
C ASP A 266 21.37 -4.81 -7.61
N SER A 267 22.08 -5.73 -8.27
CA SER A 267 21.78 -6.12 -9.64
C SER A 267 21.94 -7.62 -9.80
N TYR A 268 21.16 -8.20 -10.70
CA TYR A 268 21.26 -9.60 -11.04
C TYR A 268 20.72 -9.85 -12.45
N THR A 269 21.08 -11.01 -13.01
CA THR A 269 20.57 -11.46 -14.30
C THR A 269 19.82 -12.76 -14.16
N TRP A 270 18.86 -12.99 -15.05
CA TRP A 270 18.12 -14.25 -15.10
C TRP A 270 17.68 -14.58 -16.52
N GLN A 271 17.35 -15.85 -16.77
CA GLN A 271 16.94 -16.31 -18.09
C GLN A 271 15.47 -16.71 -18.11
N GLY A 272 14.72 -16.18 -19.08
CA GLY A 272 13.33 -16.53 -19.31
C GLY A 272 13.09 -17.05 -20.73
N PRO A 273 11.87 -17.51 -21.02
CA PRO A 273 11.50 -17.97 -22.35
C PRO A 273 11.37 -16.80 -23.34
N THR A 274 11.45 -17.11 -24.64
CA THR A 274 11.28 -16.13 -25.73
C THR A 274 9.84 -15.89 -26.11
N ASN A 275 8.90 -16.72 -25.65
CA ASN A 275 7.48 -16.47 -25.75
C ASN A 275 6.91 -15.93 -24.44
N ILE A 276 6.00 -14.97 -24.55
CA ILE A 276 5.34 -14.33 -23.40
C ILE A 276 3.83 -14.46 -23.57
N ASP A 277 3.16 -15.07 -22.62
CA ASP A 277 1.76 -15.52 -22.67
C ASP A 277 1.45 -16.31 -23.96
N GLY A 278 2.39 -17.17 -24.38
CA GLY A 278 2.29 -17.97 -25.60
C GLY A 278 2.43 -17.18 -26.90
N LYS A 279 2.73 -15.86 -26.83
CA LYS A 279 2.98 -15.03 -28.01
C LYS A 279 4.47 -14.96 -28.31
N ILE A 280 4.79 -15.06 -29.60
CA ILE A 280 6.14 -14.91 -30.14
C ILE A 280 6.28 -13.48 -30.65
N PHE A 281 7.43 -12.86 -30.41
CA PHE A 281 7.76 -11.53 -30.91
C PHE A 281 8.97 -11.65 -31.83
N THR A 282 8.87 -11.07 -33.03
CA THR A 282 9.90 -11.19 -34.08
C THR A 282 11.28 -10.70 -33.65
N ARG A 283 11.35 -9.73 -32.73
CA ARG A 283 12.62 -9.26 -32.16
C ARG A 283 13.36 -10.29 -31.30
N TYR A 284 12.70 -11.38 -30.96
CA TYR A 284 13.29 -12.52 -30.25
C TYR A 284 13.65 -13.67 -31.20
N ASP A 285 13.45 -13.50 -32.51
CA ASP A 285 13.78 -14.53 -33.49
C ASP A 285 15.26 -14.91 -33.41
N GLY A 286 15.53 -16.21 -33.42
CA GLY A 286 16.89 -16.76 -33.30
C GLY A 286 17.45 -16.78 -31.88
N LYS A 287 16.71 -16.33 -30.87
CA LYS A 287 17.10 -16.49 -29.46
C LYS A 287 16.49 -17.77 -28.88
N ASP A 288 17.28 -18.51 -28.11
CA ASP A 288 16.79 -19.67 -27.35
C ASP A 288 16.14 -19.23 -26.03
N ARG A 289 16.75 -18.23 -25.36
CA ARG A 289 16.27 -17.63 -24.11
C ARG A 289 16.47 -16.13 -24.11
N LEU A 290 15.64 -15.43 -23.33
CA LEU A 290 15.83 -14.02 -23.04
C LEU A 290 16.68 -13.88 -21.79
N ILE A 291 17.74 -13.07 -21.87
CA ILE A 291 18.58 -12.73 -20.73
C ILE A 291 18.09 -11.39 -20.18
N TYR A 292 17.53 -11.42 -18.99
CA TYR A 292 17.04 -10.25 -18.28
C TYR A 292 18.14 -9.70 -17.40
N HIS A 293 18.22 -8.38 -17.32
CA HIS A 293 19.08 -7.64 -16.41
C HIS A 293 18.22 -6.77 -15.50
N VAL A 294 18.39 -6.93 -14.19
CA VAL A 294 17.59 -6.27 -13.17
C VAL A 294 18.49 -5.41 -12.32
N VAL A 295 18.07 -4.16 -12.08
CA VAL A 295 18.70 -3.23 -11.14
C VAL A 295 17.68 -2.83 -10.09
N THR A 296 18.06 -2.93 -8.81
CA THR A 296 17.24 -2.49 -7.69
C THR A 296 17.92 -1.33 -6.95
N LEU A 297 17.21 -0.21 -6.89
CA LEU A 297 17.55 0.94 -6.06
C LEU A 297 16.71 0.91 -4.78
N THR A 298 17.34 1.14 -3.64
CA THR A 298 16.68 1.07 -2.33
C THR A 298 16.87 2.36 -1.57
N TRP A 299 15.78 2.98 -1.13
CA TRP A 299 15.78 4.11 -0.21
C TRP A 299 15.26 3.69 1.15
N LYS A 300 15.88 4.21 2.21
CA LYS A 300 15.46 4.01 3.59
C LYS A 300 14.90 5.32 4.14
N LEU A 301 13.75 5.24 4.80
CA LEU A 301 13.20 6.37 5.53
C LEU A 301 14.09 6.67 6.73
N THR A 302 14.46 7.93 6.89
CA THR A 302 15.22 8.43 8.03
C THR A 302 14.46 9.55 8.72
N PHE A 303 14.80 9.76 10.00
CA PHE A 303 14.34 10.89 10.82
C PHE A 303 15.57 11.76 11.11
N PRO A 304 15.87 12.78 10.28
CA PRO A 304 17.12 13.52 10.38
C PRO A 304 17.34 14.19 11.74
N SER A 305 16.27 14.65 12.39
CA SER A 305 16.32 15.20 13.76
C SER A 305 16.51 14.14 14.85
N LEU A 306 16.34 12.85 14.52
CA LEU A 306 16.45 11.71 15.44
C LEU A 306 17.34 10.61 14.83
N PRO A 307 18.63 10.89 14.57
CA PRO A 307 19.48 10.02 13.75
C PRO A 307 19.77 8.64 14.36
N ARG A 308 19.58 8.48 15.68
CA ARG A 308 19.80 7.21 16.41
C ARG A 308 18.51 6.43 16.68
N ALA A 309 17.35 6.95 16.25
CA ALA A 309 16.09 6.35 16.62
C ALA A 309 15.77 5.11 15.79
N PHE A 310 15.07 4.16 16.44
CA PHE A 310 14.68 2.91 15.82
C PHE A 310 13.46 3.13 14.90
N VAL A 311 13.73 3.31 13.61
CA VAL A 311 12.73 3.61 12.56
C VAL A 311 11.52 2.67 12.56
N PRO A 312 11.64 1.34 12.79
CA PRO A 312 10.46 0.45 12.81
C PRO A 312 9.38 0.85 13.82
N GLN A 313 9.76 1.49 14.93
CA GLN A 313 8.82 2.03 15.91
C GLN A 313 8.35 3.44 15.49
N LEU A 314 9.28 4.34 15.15
CA LEU A 314 8.96 5.74 14.84
C LEU A 314 8.04 5.92 13.63
N ARG A 315 8.12 5.05 12.62
CA ARG A 315 7.25 5.13 11.44
C ARG A 315 5.75 5.06 11.76
N ARG A 316 5.41 4.56 12.95
CA ARG A 316 4.03 4.43 13.45
C ARG A 316 3.61 5.60 14.33
N ALA A 317 4.50 6.58 14.56
CA ALA A 317 4.17 7.77 15.32
C ALA A 317 3.00 8.53 14.66
N PRO A 318 2.20 9.28 15.43
CA PRO A 318 1.11 10.07 14.90
C PRO A 318 1.57 10.99 13.76
N ARG A 319 0.76 11.09 12.71
CA ARG A 319 1.04 11.94 11.55
C ARG A 319 0.64 13.38 11.85
N ILE A 320 1.40 14.34 11.31
CA ILE A 320 0.98 15.74 11.33
C ILE A 320 -0.33 15.87 10.52
N PRO A 321 -1.41 16.44 11.09
CA PRO A 321 -2.67 16.61 10.38
C PRO A 321 -2.50 17.45 9.11
N LYS A 322 -3.13 17.04 8.00
CA LYS A 322 -3.03 17.74 6.71
C LYS A 322 -3.59 19.19 6.73
N ASN A 323 -4.35 19.58 7.76
CA ASN A 323 -5.02 20.89 7.85
C ASN A 323 -4.12 22.06 8.31
N LYS A 324 -2.78 21.92 8.29
CA LYS A 324 -1.85 22.98 8.74
C LYS A 324 -0.69 23.27 7.78
N THR A 325 -0.82 22.96 6.50
CA THR A 325 0.11 23.47 5.48
C THR A 325 -0.65 24.33 4.49
N PRO A 326 -0.42 25.66 4.45
CA PRO A 326 -0.70 26.43 3.26
C PRO A 326 0.32 26.05 2.19
N ASP A 327 -0.14 26.03 0.94
CA ASP A 327 0.61 25.95 -0.32
C ASP A 327 0.92 24.56 -0.93
N SER A 328 0.25 24.31 -2.06
CA SER A 328 0.95 24.10 -3.33
C SER A 328 0.15 24.78 -4.45
N PRO A 329 0.78 25.58 -5.33
CA PRO A 329 0.15 26.09 -6.53
C PRO A 329 -0.15 24.95 -7.51
N ASN A 330 -1.28 25.06 -8.21
CA ASN A 330 -1.73 24.17 -9.28
C ASN A 330 -0.70 24.12 -10.41
N LEU A 331 0.18 23.11 -10.42
CA LEU A 331 1.08 22.80 -11.54
C LEU A 331 0.40 21.97 -12.65
N THR A 332 -0.90 21.72 -12.53
CA THR A 332 -1.68 20.85 -13.44
C THR A 332 -1.93 21.46 -14.83
N ALA A 333 -1.71 22.77 -15.02
CA ALA A 333 -2.10 23.46 -16.26
C ALA A 333 -1.06 23.39 -17.40
N PHE A 334 0.21 23.08 -17.12
CA PHE A 334 1.27 23.15 -18.16
C PHE A 334 1.53 21.82 -18.89
N TYR A 335 1.23 20.67 -18.29
CA TYR A 335 1.57 19.37 -18.88
C TYR A 335 0.56 18.85 -19.92
N PHE A 336 -0.71 19.28 -19.86
CA PHE A 336 -1.73 18.78 -20.79
C PHE A 336 -1.79 19.54 -22.13
N ALA A 337 -1.32 20.79 -22.20
CA ALA A 337 -1.42 21.59 -23.43
C ALA A 337 -0.35 21.22 -24.48
N ALA A 338 0.79 20.65 -24.07
CA ALA A 338 1.93 20.44 -24.97
C ALA A 338 1.94 19.07 -25.70
N HIS A 339 1.10 18.10 -25.33
CA HIS A 339 1.25 16.70 -25.80
C HIS A 339 0.03 16.09 -26.52
N LEU A 340 -0.98 16.91 -26.85
CA LEU A 340 -2.13 16.47 -27.64
C LEU A 340 -1.86 16.11 -29.12
N PRO A 341 -0.81 16.59 -29.83
CA PRO A 341 -0.61 16.22 -31.23
C PRO A 341 -0.12 14.77 -31.46
N HIS A 342 0.53 14.14 -30.48
CA HIS A 342 1.16 12.81 -30.69
C HIS A 342 0.29 11.62 -30.27
N LEU A 343 -0.73 11.84 -29.43
CA LEU A 343 -1.61 10.78 -28.94
C LEU A 343 -2.74 10.39 -29.91
N TYR A 344 -2.97 11.16 -30.97
CA TYR A 344 -4.10 10.92 -31.90
C TYR A 344 -3.76 10.10 -33.15
N HIS A 345 -2.48 9.81 -33.41
CA HIS A 345 -2.07 9.03 -34.59
C HIS A 345 -1.88 7.52 -34.34
N ALA A 346 -1.94 7.04 -33.10
CA ALA A 346 -1.58 5.65 -32.77
C ALA A 346 -2.77 4.71 -32.46
N THR A 347 -4.03 5.15 -32.56
CA THR A 347 -5.21 4.29 -32.27
C THR A 347 -6.19 4.11 -33.42
N THR A 348 -5.79 4.43 -34.65
CA THR A 348 -6.56 4.04 -35.83
C THR A 348 -5.75 3.09 -36.69
N ASP A 349 -5.63 1.84 -36.25
CA ASP A 349 -5.30 0.75 -37.17
C ASP A 349 -6.47 -0.23 -37.30
N ARG A 350 -7.03 -0.19 -38.52
CA ARG A 350 -7.71 -1.23 -39.31
C ARG A 350 -8.33 -2.41 -38.57
N GLN A 351 -9.53 -2.21 -38.02
CA GLN A 351 -10.58 -3.24 -38.04
C GLN A 351 -12.01 -2.72 -37.84
N PHE A 352 -12.18 -1.44 -37.49
CA PHE A 352 -13.50 -0.84 -37.23
C PHE A 352 -14.14 -0.04 -38.39
N LEU A 353 -13.52 -0.01 -39.58
CA LEU A 353 -13.95 0.84 -40.70
C LEU A 353 -14.65 0.11 -41.87
N SER A 354 -15.10 -1.14 -41.72
CA SER A 354 -15.75 -1.86 -42.84
C SER A 354 -17.26 -2.07 -42.75
N LYS A 355 -17.96 -1.56 -41.72
CA LYS A 355 -19.44 -1.62 -41.69
C LYS A 355 -20.05 -0.36 -41.07
N ARG A 356 -20.23 0.70 -41.87
CA ARG A 356 -21.15 1.81 -41.54
C ARG A 356 -22.33 1.80 -42.50
N LYS A 357 -23.46 1.26 -42.04
CA LYS A 357 -24.77 1.65 -42.55
C LYS A 357 -25.00 3.11 -42.11
N ARG A 358 -25.35 3.98 -43.06
CA ARG A 358 -25.90 5.31 -42.78
C ARG A 358 -27.17 5.12 -41.95
N LEU A 359 -27.29 5.83 -40.84
CA LEU A 359 -28.56 6.00 -40.15
C LEU A 359 -29.20 7.26 -40.74
N GLU A 360 -30.21 7.07 -41.57
CA GLU A 360 -31.11 8.11 -42.06
C GLU A 360 -32.37 8.10 -41.19
N HIS A 361 -32.82 9.28 -40.74
CA HIS A 361 -34.11 9.45 -40.07
C HIS A 361 -35.21 9.64 -41.13
N PRO A 362 -36.49 9.30 -40.87
CA PRO A 362 -37.54 9.27 -41.88
C PRO A 362 -37.94 10.62 -42.51
N ASP A 363 -37.41 11.74 -42.02
CA ASP A 363 -37.69 13.10 -42.50
C ASP A 363 -36.55 13.73 -43.32
N GLY A 364 -35.47 12.99 -43.58
CA GLY A 364 -34.43 13.39 -44.54
C GLY A 364 -33.39 14.38 -44.02
N THR A 365 -33.29 14.64 -42.71
CA THR A 365 -32.22 15.51 -42.17
C THR A 365 -30.98 14.74 -41.71
N THR A 366 -29.80 15.16 -42.19
CA THR A 366 -28.48 14.62 -41.82
C THR A 366 -27.79 15.48 -40.76
N TRP A 367 -27.35 14.87 -39.66
CA TRP A 367 -26.50 15.52 -38.66
C TRP A 367 -25.02 15.50 -39.06
N HIS A 368 -24.32 16.63 -38.92
CA HIS A 368 -22.86 16.66 -38.93
C HIS A 368 -22.31 16.31 -37.53
N ILE A 369 -21.25 15.49 -37.49
CA ILE A 369 -20.60 14.97 -36.27
C ILE A 369 -20.16 16.09 -35.29
N SER A 370 -19.99 17.33 -35.77
CA SER A 370 -19.65 18.50 -34.95
C SER A 370 -20.73 18.87 -33.92
N ASP A 371 -21.99 18.55 -34.17
CA ASP A 371 -23.10 19.03 -33.30
C ASP A 371 -23.36 18.11 -32.11
N VAL A 372 -23.09 16.80 -32.28
CA VAL A 372 -23.16 15.80 -31.19
C VAL A 372 -22.04 16.03 -30.16
N THR A 373 -20.88 16.53 -30.60
CA THR A 373 -19.76 16.77 -29.69
C THR A 373 -20.04 17.96 -28.74
N LYS A 374 -20.54 19.09 -29.24
CA LYS A 374 -20.84 20.29 -28.42
C LYS A 374 -21.89 20.04 -27.34
N ALA A 375 -22.95 19.27 -27.64
CA ALA A 375 -23.96 18.90 -26.65
C ALA A 375 -23.39 18.00 -25.53
N SER A 376 -22.43 17.12 -25.86
CA SER A 376 -21.77 16.24 -24.87
C SER A 376 -20.83 16.99 -23.92
N TRP A 377 -20.20 18.08 -24.38
CA TRP A 377 -19.31 18.91 -23.55
C TRP A 377 -20.08 19.69 -22.47
N HIS A 378 -21.23 20.26 -22.83
CA HIS A 378 -22.04 21.03 -21.87
C HIS A 378 -22.67 20.12 -20.80
N HIS A 379 -23.12 18.93 -21.17
CA HIS A 379 -23.68 17.95 -20.23
C HIS A 379 -22.61 17.41 -19.26
N ARG A 380 -21.39 17.13 -19.75
CA ARG A 380 -20.27 16.69 -18.91
C ARG A 380 -19.80 17.78 -17.94
N TRP A 381 -19.81 19.04 -18.35
CA TRP A 381 -19.41 20.16 -17.50
C TRP A 381 -20.43 20.43 -16.37
N ILE A 382 -21.73 20.36 -16.68
CA ILE A 382 -22.80 20.48 -15.68
C ILE A 382 -22.76 19.29 -14.69
N MET A 383 -22.51 18.07 -15.17
CA MET A 383 -22.34 16.91 -14.29
C MET A 383 -21.12 17.04 -13.37
N LEU A 384 -19.99 17.54 -13.87
CA LEU A 384 -18.78 17.78 -13.07
C LEU A 384 -19.04 18.80 -11.94
N LEU A 385 -19.76 19.89 -12.22
CA LEU A 385 -20.13 20.88 -11.20
C LEU A 385 -21.10 20.31 -10.16
N ALA A 386 -22.07 19.50 -10.58
CA ALA A 386 -22.99 18.83 -9.65
C ALA A 386 -22.28 17.81 -8.75
N MET A 387 -21.34 17.05 -9.31
CA MET A 387 -20.51 16.10 -8.55
C MET A 387 -19.55 16.80 -7.59
N GLN A 388 -18.99 17.94 -7.98
CA GLN A 388 -18.13 18.74 -7.10
C GLN A 388 -18.91 19.30 -5.91
N ARG A 389 -20.13 19.82 -6.14
CA ARG A 389 -21.00 20.32 -5.07
C ARG A 389 -21.46 19.21 -4.12
N CYS A 390 -21.77 18.02 -4.65
CA CYS A 390 -22.08 16.85 -3.81
C CYS A 390 -20.86 16.37 -2.99
N ALA A 391 -19.65 16.45 -3.55
CA ALA A 391 -18.42 16.09 -2.83
C ALA A 391 -18.12 17.05 -1.67
N GLU A 392 -18.34 18.35 -1.87
CA GLU A 392 -18.19 19.38 -0.83
C GLU A 392 -19.21 19.19 0.30
N GLU A 393 -20.47 18.88 -0.02
CA GLU A 393 -21.49 18.57 0.99
C GLU A 393 -21.18 17.29 1.77
N LEU A 394 -20.75 16.22 1.06
CA LEU A 394 -20.36 14.96 1.69
C LEU A 394 -19.16 15.14 2.62
N GLN A 395 -18.19 15.98 2.23
CA GLN A 395 -17.04 16.32 3.05
C GLN A 395 -17.48 17.10 4.30
N SER A 396 -18.38 18.09 4.18
CA SER A 396 -18.92 18.82 5.33
C SER A 396 -19.66 17.93 6.32
N VAL A 397 -20.44 16.95 5.82
CA VAL A 397 -21.16 15.98 6.67
C VAL A 397 -20.17 15.04 7.37
N THR A 398 -19.14 14.56 6.66
CA THR A 398 -18.12 13.68 7.21
C THR A 398 -17.30 14.38 8.31
N GLU A 399 -16.95 15.65 8.10
CA GLU A 399 -16.23 16.46 9.09
C GLU A 399 -17.07 16.72 10.35
N ARG A 400 -18.38 16.98 10.20
CA ARG A 400 -19.31 17.10 11.35
C ARG A 400 -19.47 15.78 12.10
N GLN A 401 -19.55 14.65 11.40
CA GLN A 401 -19.63 13.33 12.04
C GLN A 401 -18.35 12.99 12.80
N ALA A 402 -17.18 13.30 12.22
CA ALA A 402 -15.89 13.10 12.90
C ALA A 402 -15.75 13.99 14.15
N ALA A 403 -16.24 15.23 14.11
CA ALA A 403 -16.26 16.12 15.27
C ALA A 403 -17.16 15.59 16.40
N LEU A 404 -18.37 15.12 16.06
CA LEU A 404 -19.30 14.48 17.00
C LEU A 404 -18.75 13.19 17.61
N GLU A 405 -18.07 12.35 16.82
CA GLU A 405 -17.41 11.15 17.34
C GLU A 405 -16.24 11.47 18.27
N HIS A 406 -15.49 12.55 17.99
CA HIS A 406 -14.40 12.99 18.84
C HIS A 406 -14.92 13.56 20.17
N GLU A 407 -16.02 14.30 20.14
CA GLU A 407 -16.70 14.82 21.33
C GLU A 407 -17.29 13.70 22.20
N ASN A 408 -17.94 12.70 21.58
CA ASN A 408 -18.42 11.50 22.27
C ASN A 408 -17.28 10.67 22.89
N ARG A 409 -16.17 10.48 22.17
CA ARG A 409 -14.99 9.78 22.70
C ARG A 409 -14.36 10.53 23.88
N ARG A 410 -14.31 11.85 23.82
CA ARG A 410 -13.83 12.68 24.92
C ARG A 410 -14.74 12.58 26.14
N GLY A 411 -16.06 12.61 25.96
CA GLY A 411 -17.03 12.40 27.04
C GLY A 411 -16.89 11.04 27.72
N LEU A 412 -16.75 9.96 26.94
CA LEU A 412 -16.52 8.61 27.48
C LEU A 412 -15.19 8.48 28.24
N PHE A 413 -14.13 9.12 27.74
CA PHE A 413 -12.83 9.16 28.40
C PHE A 413 -12.87 9.94 29.72
N GLU A 414 -13.55 11.10 29.74
CA GLU A 414 -13.76 11.89 30.95
C GLU A 414 -14.60 11.11 31.98
N GLU A 415 -15.62 10.36 31.55
CA GLU A 415 -16.41 9.49 32.43
C GLU A 415 -15.58 8.34 33.02
N GLU A 416 -14.70 7.72 32.23
CA GLU A 416 -13.84 6.63 32.70
C GLU A 416 -12.74 7.12 33.66
N ILE A 417 -12.18 8.31 33.41
CA ILE A 417 -11.29 8.99 34.36
C ILE A 417 -12.03 9.24 35.68
N GLN A 418 -13.27 9.74 35.63
CA GLN A 418 -14.07 9.99 36.83
C GLN A 418 -14.41 8.70 37.59
N LYS A 419 -14.67 7.59 36.89
CA LYS A 419 -14.84 6.27 37.53
C LYS A 419 -13.55 5.78 38.18
N SER A 420 -12.42 5.94 37.52
CA SER A 420 -11.10 5.56 38.04
C SER A 420 -10.74 6.37 39.29
N LEU A 421 -10.94 7.69 39.26
CA LEU A 421 -10.75 8.58 40.41
C LEU A 421 -11.66 8.20 41.58
N ARG A 422 -12.94 7.88 41.34
CA ARG A 422 -13.84 7.42 42.41
C ARG A 422 -13.38 6.10 43.04
N ARG A 423 -12.85 5.16 42.25
CA ARG A 423 -12.26 3.92 42.80
C ARG A 423 -11.03 4.23 43.63
N GLN A 424 -10.13 5.07 43.13
CA GLN A 424 -8.95 5.48 43.87
C GLN A 424 -9.30 6.17 45.20
N TYR A 425 -10.29 7.07 45.21
CA TYR A 425 -10.78 7.68 46.44
C TYR A 425 -11.46 6.69 47.37
N ALA A 426 -12.20 5.71 46.86
CA ALA A 426 -12.80 4.66 47.68
C ALA A 426 -11.75 3.74 48.31
N ASP A 427 -10.72 3.36 47.54
CA ASP A 427 -9.61 2.54 48.02
C ASP A 427 -8.77 3.29 49.05
N GLN A 428 -8.53 4.59 48.81
CA GLN A 428 -7.86 5.48 49.76
C GLN A 428 -8.69 5.66 51.04
N TRP A 429 -10.02 5.81 50.93
CA TRP A 429 -10.92 5.90 52.08
C TRP A 429 -10.96 4.61 52.93
N VAL A 430 -10.86 3.45 52.29
CA VAL A 430 -10.74 2.15 52.97
C VAL A 430 -9.37 2.00 53.64
N ALA A 431 -8.30 2.43 52.97
CA ALA A 431 -6.93 2.38 53.49
C ALA A 431 -6.69 3.35 54.66
N GLU A 432 -7.33 4.52 54.65
CA GLU A 432 -7.21 5.55 55.69
C GLU A 432 -8.10 5.29 56.91
N GLY A 433 -8.89 4.20 56.91
CA GLY A 433 -9.53 3.63 58.09
C GLY A 433 -10.29 4.63 58.97
N SER A 434 -11.56 4.91 58.65
CA SER A 434 -12.59 5.37 59.60
C SER A 434 -12.08 6.30 60.73
N LEU A 435 -11.67 7.52 60.39
CA LEU A 435 -11.37 8.57 61.38
C LEU A 435 -12.62 9.29 61.91
N LEU A 436 -13.81 8.74 61.67
CA LEU A 436 -15.06 9.20 62.31
C LEU A 436 -15.62 8.07 63.19
N ARG A 437 -15.03 7.93 64.38
CA ARG A 437 -15.79 7.43 65.53
C ARG A 437 -16.81 8.52 65.88
N PHE A 438 -18.08 8.25 65.63
CA PHE A 438 -19.15 9.00 66.30
C PHE A 438 -19.00 8.72 67.80
N VAL A 439 -18.77 9.80 68.55
CA VAL A 439 -18.84 9.82 70.00
C VAL A 439 -20.32 9.67 70.35
N GLU A 440 -20.67 8.59 71.05
CA GLU A 440 -21.88 8.53 71.90
C GLU A 440 -21.63 9.27 73.21
#